data_AF-A0A3P7E028-F1
#
_entry.id   AF-A0A3P7E028-F1
#
_cell.length_a   1.000
_cell.length_b   1.000
_cell.length_c   1.000
_cell.angle_alpha   90.00
_cell.angle_beta   90.00
_cell.angle_gamma   90.00
#
_symmetry.space_group_name_H-M   'P 1'
#
loop_
_entity.id
_entity.type
_entity.pdbx_description
1 polymer ?
#
loop_
_entity_poly.entity_id
_entity_poly.type
_entity_poly.pdbx_seq_one_letter_code
_entity_poly.pdbx_strand_id
1 'polypeptide(L)'
;MVSTHQQWCHHWCSALIEKEWIALGHPFGLNMFGCTLIATIPHSRPKACTATFLLFLDCVAQLIRLNPLSFEYSHYLLIALWDLSITGLASGLTCNSVNDRLTLCKTAPTFPLSQYYTPKYCLMFTNVLYSANLLLGFESVPVIRPSSSPIDVQFWDECYLRWVQPASIAVIF
;
A
#
# COMPACT_ATOMS: atom_id res chain seq x y z
N MET A 1 -6.91 1.22 -20.39
CA MET A 1 -7.51 2.54 -20.69
C MET A 1 -8.30 2.97 -19.46
N VAL A 2 -7.64 3.61 -18.50
CA VAL A 2 -8.30 4.22 -17.34
C VAL A 2 -8.75 5.61 -17.78
N SER A 3 -10.04 5.87 -17.67
CA SER A 3 -10.70 7.12 -18.03
C SER A 3 -10.02 8.34 -17.40
N THR A 4 -9.73 9.33 -18.23
CA THR A 4 -9.07 10.63 -17.99
C THR A 4 -9.75 11.56 -16.97
N HIS A 5 -10.69 11.06 -16.16
CA HIS A 5 -11.47 11.87 -15.21
C HIS A 5 -11.38 11.41 -13.76
N GLN A 6 -10.56 10.40 -13.46
CA GLN A 6 -10.15 10.11 -12.09
C GLN A 6 -8.71 10.56 -11.92
N GLN A 7 -8.54 11.82 -11.48
CA GLN A 7 -7.30 12.23 -10.82
C GLN A 7 -6.94 11.16 -9.77
N TRP A 8 -5.64 10.91 -9.54
CA TRP A 8 -5.12 9.89 -8.62
C TRP A 8 -5.33 10.32 -7.16
N CYS A 9 -6.60 10.53 -6.84
CA CYS A 9 -7.11 10.98 -5.57
C CYS A 9 -7.12 9.82 -4.58
N HIS A 10 -7.27 10.12 -3.29
CA HIS A 10 -7.41 9.11 -2.24
C HIS A 10 -8.49 8.05 -2.55
N HIS A 11 -9.57 8.47 -3.25
CA HIS A 11 -10.63 7.58 -3.72
C HIS A 11 -10.15 6.51 -4.71
N TRP A 12 -9.22 6.86 -5.60
CA TRP A 12 -8.68 5.89 -6.57
C TRP A 12 -7.90 4.79 -5.84
N CYS A 13 -7.09 5.14 -4.85
CA CYS A 13 -6.33 4.18 -4.05
C CYS A 13 -7.27 3.22 -3.28
N SER A 14 -8.28 3.77 -2.62
CA SER A 14 -9.32 2.97 -1.93
C SER A 14 -10.04 2.03 -2.89
N ALA A 15 -10.53 2.55 -4.01
CA ALA A 15 -11.30 1.78 -4.97
C ALA A 15 -10.45 0.68 -5.61
N LEU A 16 -9.18 0.96 -5.93
CA LEU A 16 -8.26 -0.02 -6.50
C LEU A 16 -7.97 -1.14 -5.50
N ILE A 17 -7.66 -0.82 -4.24
CA ILE A 17 -7.37 -1.85 -3.22
C ILE A 17 -8.61 -2.69 -2.94
N GLU A 18 -9.77 -2.05 -2.75
CA GLU A 18 -11.02 -2.78 -2.50
C GLU A 18 -11.44 -3.66 -3.68
N LYS A 19 -11.28 -3.18 -4.92
CA LYS A 19 -11.71 -3.91 -6.12
C LYS A 19 -10.71 -4.98 -6.54
N GLU A 20 -9.44 -4.63 -6.67
CA GLU A 20 -8.43 -5.51 -7.28
C GLU A 20 -7.77 -6.44 -6.27
N TRP A 21 -7.69 -6.06 -4.99
CA TRP A 21 -7.07 -6.92 -3.98
C TRP A 21 -8.08 -7.62 -3.09
N ILE A 22 -9.05 -6.86 -2.56
CA ILE A 22 -10.00 -7.40 -1.58
C ILE A 22 -11.11 -8.19 -2.28
N ALA A 23 -11.73 -7.64 -3.33
CA ALA A 23 -12.83 -8.32 -4.01
C ALA A 23 -12.36 -9.52 -4.85
N LEU A 24 -11.13 -9.50 -5.39
CA LEU A 24 -10.53 -10.66 -6.06
C LEU A 24 -10.06 -11.76 -5.07
N GLY A 25 -10.12 -11.51 -3.76
CA GLY A 25 -9.82 -12.51 -2.74
C GLY A 25 -8.33 -12.86 -2.67
N HIS A 26 -7.45 -11.85 -2.75
CA HIS A 26 -6.03 -12.08 -2.52
C HIS A 26 -5.79 -12.69 -1.12
N PRO A 27 -5.00 -13.77 -0.99
CA PRO A 27 -4.85 -14.50 0.26
C PRO A 27 -3.91 -13.80 1.24
N PHE A 28 -4.32 -12.64 1.75
CA PHE A 28 -3.49 -11.80 2.64
C PHE A 28 -3.03 -12.56 3.89
N GLY A 29 -3.93 -13.31 4.52
CA GLY A 29 -3.64 -13.99 5.76
C GLY A 29 -2.60 -15.09 5.62
N LEU A 30 -2.67 -15.86 4.54
CA LEU A 30 -1.70 -16.92 4.24
C LEU A 30 -0.35 -16.31 3.87
N ASN A 31 -0.36 -15.25 3.05
CA ASN A 31 0.85 -14.60 2.58
C ASN A 31 1.60 -13.87 3.71
N MET A 32 0.88 -13.30 4.67
CA MET A 32 1.44 -12.53 5.79
C MET A 32 1.67 -13.38 7.04
N PHE A 33 0.61 -14.02 7.55
CA PHE A 33 0.62 -14.76 8.82
C PHE A 33 0.92 -16.24 8.66
N GLY A 34 0.92 -16.77 7.43
CA GLY A 34 1.40 -18.14 7.17
C GLY A 34 2.84 -18.32 7.64
N CYS A 35 3.66 -17.28 7.60
CA CYS A 35 5.05 -17.32 8.07
C CYS A 35 5.17 -17.55 9.58
N THR A 36 4.32 -16.93 10.40
CA THR A 36 4.37 -17.10 11.86
C THR A 36 3.89 -18.48 12.28
N LEU A 37 2.86 -19.00 11.61
CA LEU A 37 2.33 -20.34 11.89
C LEU A 37 3.29 -21.45 11.43
N ILE A 38 3.91 -21.30 10.26
CA ILE A 38 4.80 -22.34 9.71
C ILE A 38 6.16 -22.36 10.41
N ALA A 39 6.65 -21.23 10.94
CA ALA A 39 7.90 -21.19 11.71
C ALA A 39 7.90 -22.11 12.94
N THR A 40 6.71 -22.46 13.47
CA THR A 40 6.58 -23.37 14.61
C THR A 40 6.65 -24.86 14.28
N ILE A 41 6.69 -25.23 12.99
CA ILE A 41 6.68 -26.63 12.54
C ILE A 41 8.04 -27.00 11.94
N PRO A 42 8.89 -27.77 12.66
CA PRO A 42 10.09 -28.33 12.07
C PRO A 42 9.73 -29.20 10.85
N HIS A 43 10.42 -29.02 9.73
CA HIS A 43 10.23 -29.75 8.45
C HIS A 43 9.00 -29.40 7.59
N SER A 44 8.23 -28.38 7.95
CA SER A 44 7.22 -27.83 7.04
C SER A 44 7.91 -27.03 5.94
N ARG A 45 7.70 -27.39 4.67
CA ARG A 45 8.10 -26.50 3.56
C ARG A 45 7.26 -25.21 3.70
N PRO A 46 7.88 -24.02 3.80
CA PRO A 46 7.14 -22.77 3.90
C PRO A 46 6.20 -22.65 2.70
N LYS A 47 4.90 -22.90 2.93
CA LYS A 47 3.86 -22.68 1.93
C LYS A 47 3.71 -21.17 1.77
N ALA A 48 4.25 -20.68 0.67
CA ALA A 48 4.00 -19.39 0.02
C ALA A 48 3.73 -18.20 0.96
N CYS A 49 4.72 -17.78 1.76
CA CYS A 49 4.74 -16.38 2.19
C CYS A 49 5.22 -15.55 1.01
N THR A 50 4.33 -14.78 0.40
CA THR A 50 4.70 -13.88 -0.70
C THR A 50 4.42 -12.44 -0.30
N ALA A 51 5.43 -11.57 -0.44
CA ALA A 51 5.29 -10.14 -0.21
C ALA A 51 4.64 -9.42 -1.40
N THR A 52 3.68 -10.06 -2.09
CA THR A 52 3.08 -9.57 -3.34
C THR A 52 2.37 -8.23 -3.13
N PHE A 53 1.69 -8.07 -2.00
CA PHE A 53 1.06 -6.79 -1.65
C PHE A 53 2.10 -5.70 -1.39
N LEU A 54 3.18 -6.02 -0.68
CA LEU A 54 4.26 -5.06 -0.42
C LEU A 54 4.96 -4.64 -1.73
N LEU A 55 5.22 -5.59 -2.64
CA LEU A 55 5.80 -5.30 -3.94
C LEU A 55 4.87 -4.41 -4.78
N PHE A 56 3.57 -4.61 -4.69
CA PHE A 56 2.60 -3.72 -5.30
C PHE A 56 2.67 -2.31 -4.71
N LEU A 57 2.71 -2.17 -3.38
CA LEU A 57 2.87 -0.88 -2.73
C LEU A 57 4.18 -0.19 -3.11
N ASP A 58 5.28 -0.95 -3.21
CA ASP A 58 6.58 -0.45 -3.67
C ASP A 58 6.47 0.09 -5.10
N CYS A 59 5.86 -0.67 -6.02
CA CYS A 59 5.60 -0.19 -7.39
C CYS A 59 4.83 1.14 -7.39
N VAL A 60 3.81 1.29 -6.53
CA VAL A 60 3.05 2.56 -6.44
C VAL A 60 3.91 3.67 -5.83
N ALA A 61 4.75 3.37 -4.83
CA ALA A 61 5.67 4.34 -4.26
C ALA A 61 6.68 4.85 -5.31
N GLN A 62 7.19 3.97 -6.17
CA GLN A 62 8.02 4.36 -7.31
C GLN A 62 7.26 5.28 -8.27
N LEU A 63 5.99 4.99 -8.57
CA LEU A 63 5.16 5.84 -9.44
C LEU A 63 4.94 7.24 -8.86
N ILE A 64 4.68 7.34 -7.55
CA ILE A 64 4.53 8.62 -6.84
C ILE A 64 5.84 9.41 -6.90
N ARG A 65 6.98 8.76 -6.62
CA ARG A 65 8.29 9.41 -6.66
C ARG A 65 8.64 9.94 -8.06
N LEU A 66 8.30 9.18 -9.11
CA LEU A 66 8.54 9.61 -10.49
C LEU A 66 7.56 10.68 -10.96
N ASN A 67 6.36 10.76 -10.37
CA ASN A 67 5.29 11.68 -10.79
C ASN A 67 4.62 12.37 -9.60
N PRO A 68 5.37 13.15 -8.79
CA PRO A 68 4.85 13.70 -7.54
C PRO A 68 3.69 14.69 -7.74
N LEU A 69 3.54 15.26 -8.94
CA LEU A 69 2.46 16.21 -9.25
C LEU A 69 1.15 15.52 -9.66
N SER A 70 1.17 14.21 -9.89
CA SER A 70 0.00 13.47 -10.38
C SER A 70 -0.82 12.81 -9.27
N PHE A 71 -0.22 12.58 -8.09
CA PHE A 71 -0.83 11.84 -6.97
C PHE A 71 -1.19 12.75 -5.81
N GLU A 72 -2.45 12.67 -5.35
CA GLU A 72 -2.94 13.45 -4.20
C GLU A 72 -2.32 13.00 -2.88
N TYR A 73 -1.95 11.73 -2.79
CA TYR A 73 -1.37 11.12 -1.60
C TYR A 73 0.14 10.96 -1.73
N SER A 74 0.82 11.04 -0.58
CA SER A 74 2.23 10.75 -0.42
C SER A 74 2.45 9.24 -0.23
N HIS A 75 3.70 8.81 -0.41
CA HIS A 75 4.10 7.42 -0.17
C HIS A 75 3.84 6.98 1.30
N TYR A 76 3.71 7.91 2.26
CA TYR A 76 3.34 7.60 3.64
C TYR A 76 1.99 6.91 3.77
N LEU A 77 1.02 7.18 2.87
CA LEU A 77 -0.25 6.42 2.84
C LEU A 77 0.00 4.93 2.59
N LEU A 78 0.96 4.62 1.71
CA LEU A 78 1.30 3.25 1.34
C LEU A 78 1.98 2.52 2.51
N ILE A 79 2.87 3.21 3.23
CA ILE A 79 3.49 2.69 4.47
C ILE A 79 2.42 2.38 5.51
N ALA A 80 1.46 3.29 5.67
CA ALA A 80 0.32 3.13 6.56
C ALA A 80 -0.58 1.93 6.21
N LEU A 81 -0.85 1.71 4.91
CA LEU A 81 -1.58 0.54 4.43
C LEU A 81 -0.80 -0.75 4.70
N TRP A 82 0.52 -0.71 4.52
CA TRP A 82 1.40 -1.82 4.89
C TRP A 82 1.31 -2.12 6.39
N ASP A 83 1.38 -1.10 7.25
CA ASP A 83 1.22 -1.24 8.71
C ASP A 83 -0.10 -1.89 9.09
N LEU A 84 -1.17 -1.48 8.42
CA LEU A 84 -2.50 -2.04 8.65
C LEU A 84 -2.58 -3.52 8.26
N SER A 85 -1.85 -3.93 7.22
CA SER A 85 -1.78 -5.33 6.78
C SER A 85 -0.98 -6.21 7.73
N ILE A 86 0.16 -5.73 8.26
CA ILE A 86 1.01 -6.51 9.18
C ILE A 86 0.41 -6.58 10.60
N THR A 87 -0.27 -5.53 11.06
CA THR A 87 -0.90 -5.49 12.39
C THR A 87 -2.17 -6.33 12.47
N GLY A 88 -2.75 -6.63 11.31
CA GLY A 88 -3.94 -7.44 11.21
C GLY A 88 -5.23 -6.76 11.66
N LEU A 89 -5.22 -5.43 11.80
CA LEU A 89 -6.36 -4.68 12.35
C LEU A 89 -7.52 -4.53 11.36
N ALA A 90 -7.23 -4.47 10.06
CA ALA A 90 -8.26 -4.36 9.03
C ALA A 90 -8.58 -5.73 8.43
N SER A 91 -9.84 -6.16 8.58
CA SER A 91 -10.33 -7.42 8.01
C SER A 91 -10.17 -7.51 6.49
N GLY A 92 -10.16 -6.37 5.81
CA GLY A 92 -9.90 -6.28 4.37
C GLY A 92 -8.52 -6.77 3.96
N LEU A 93 -7.50 -6.60 4.81
CA LEU A 93 -6.10 -6.89 4.50
C LEU A 93 -5.55 -8.09 5.31
N THR A 94 -6.43 -8.90 5.91
CA THR A 94 -6.03 -10.07 6.72
C THR A 94 -6.68 -11.37 6.30
N CYS A 95 -7.87 -11.30 5.70
CA CYS A 95 -8.61 -12.49 5.33
C CYS A 95 -8.08 -13.07 4.02
N ASN A 96 -8.26 -14.38 3.82
CA ASN A 96 -7.81 -15.04 2.60
C ASN A 96 -8.84 -15.00 1.47
N SER A 97 -10.11 -14.79 1.84
CA SER A 97 -11.22 -14.73 0.91
C SER A 97 -12.27 -13.74 1.40
N VAL A 98 -13.16 -13.33 0.50
CA VAL A 98 -14.32 -12.51 0.85
C VAL A 98 -15.20 -13.23 1.87
N ASN A 99 -15.29 -14.57 1.79
CA ASN A 99 -16.09 -15.36 2.71
C ASN A 99 -15.51 -15.35 4.13
N ASP A 100 -14.20 -15.54 4.26
CA ASP A 100 -13.51 -15.45 5.56
C ASP A 100 -13.72 -14.07 6.18
N ARG A 101 -13.65 -13.02 5.38
CA ARG A 101 -13.91 -11.64 5.82
C ARG A 101 -15.33 -11.47 6.35
N LEU A 102 -16.34 -12.00 5.63
CA LEU A 102 -17.73 -11.95 6.10
C LEU A 102 -17.93 -12.74 7.39
N THR A 103 -17.21 -13.84 7.60
CA THR A 103 -17.24 -14.57 8.87
C THR A 103 -16.56 -13.79 9.99
N LEU A 104 -15.39 -13.18 9.73
CA LEU A 104 -14.63 -12.42 10.73
C LEU A 104 -15.38 -11.16 11.18
N CYS A 105 -16.00 -10.43 10.24
CA CYS A 105 -16.81 -9.25 10.55
C CYS A 105 -18.04 -9.59 11.43
N LYS A 106 -18.48 -10.85 11.46
CA LYS A 106 -19.56 -11.30 12.37
C LYS A 106 -19.04 -11.66 13.76
N THR A 107 -17.78 -12.08 13.88
CA THR A 107 -17.21 -12.59 15.13
C THR A 107 -16.40 -11.57 15.91
N ALA A 108 -15.78 -10.59 15.24
CA ALA A 108 -14.90 -9.61 15.85
C ALA A 108 -15.12 -8.21 15.29
N PRO A 109 -14.99 -7.15 16.11
CA PRO A 109 -14.91 -5.79 15.60
C PRO A 109 -13.63 -5.64 14.79
N THR A 110 -13.77 -5.32 13.51
CA THR A 110 -12.64 -5.12 12.59
C THR A 110 -12.55 -3.66 12.20
N PHE A 111 -11.35 -3.11 12.07
CA PHE A 111 -11.17 -1.74 11.60
C PHE A 111 -11.65 -1.63 10.14
N PRO A 112 -12.64 -0.78 9.83
CA PRO A 112 -13.11 -0.61 8.46
C PRO A 112 -12.06 0.17 7.67
N LEU A 113 -11.57 -0.41 6.57
CA LEU A 113 -10.55 0.23 5.73
C LEU A 113 -10.97 1.63 5.24
N SER A 114 -12.28 1.85 5.05
CA SER A 114 -12.86 3.14 4.70
C SER A 114 -12.56 4.27 5.69
N GLN A 115 -12.32 3.96 6.98
CA GLN A 115 -11.90 4.97 7.95
C GLN A 115 -10.53 5.57 7.61
N TYR A 116 -9.64 4.78 7.00
CA TYR A 116 -8.32 5.25 6.55
C TYR A 116 -8.43 6.30 5.44
N TYR A 117 -9.53 6.27 4.67
CA TYR A 117 -9.83 7.21 3.60
C TYR A 117 -10.79 8.33 4.02
N THR A 118 -11.01 8.51 5.33
CA THR A 118 -11.75 9.66 5.86
C THR A 118 -10.94 10.93 5.63
N PRO A 119 -11.54 12.08 5.26
CA PRO A 119 -10.83 13.33 4.98
C PRO A 119 -9.82 13.72 6.08
N LYS A 120 -10.14 13.44 7.34
CA LYS A 120 -9.24 13.67 8.48
C LYS A 120 -7.90 12.94 8.36
N TYR A 121 -7.90 11.68 7.93
CA TYR A 121 -6.68 10.89 7.71
C TYR A 121 -6.04 11.22 6.36
N CYS A 122 -6.84 11.47 5.32
CA CYS A 122 -6.33 11.89 4.02
C CYS A 122 -5.42 13.12 4.12
N LEU A 123 -5.81 14.11 4.94
CA LEU A 123 -5.00 15.31 5.20
C LEU A 123 -3.60 15.00 5.77
N MET A 124 -3.44 13.92 6.55
CA MET A 124 -2.14 13.51 7.08
C MET A 124 -1.22 12.96 6.01
N PHE A 125 -1.79 12.43 4.93
CA PHE A 125 -1.04 11.79 3.85
C PHE A 125 -1.05 12.60 2.57
N THR A 126 -1.63 13.81 2.56
CA THR A 126 -1.70 14.64 1.36
C THR A 126 -0.30 15.01 0.88
N ASN A 127 -0.08 14.87 -0.41
CA ASN A 127 1.15 15.27 -1.07
C ASN A 127 1.15 16.78 -1.31
N VAL A 128 2.05 17.47 -0.62
CA VAL A 128 2.20 18.93 -0.71
C VAL A 128 2.47 19.39 -2.14
N LEU A 129 3.22 18.63 -2.93
CA LEU A 129 3.56 18.98 -4.32
C LEU A 129 2.32 18.94 -5.21
N TYR A 130 1.43 17.98 -4.99
CA TYR A 130 0.15 17.91 -5.69
C TYR A 130 -0.75 19.08 -5.32
N SER A 131 -0.86 19.41 -4.03
CA SER A 131 -1.62 20.59 -3.58
C SER A 131 -1.06 21.89 -4.15
N ALA A 132 0.27 22.03 -4.19
CA ALA A 132 0.94 23.18 -4.81
C ALA A 132 0.68 23.25 -6.33
N ASN A 133 0.69 22.11 -7.02
CA ASN A 133 0.38 22.04 -8.45
C ASN A 133 -1.05 22.54 -8.75
N LEU A 134 -2.01 22.14 -7.92
CA LEU A 134 -3.41 22.56 -8.03
C LEU A 134 -3.56 24.07 -7.80
N LEU A 135 -2.82 24.63 -6.83
CA LEU A 135 -2.85 26.06 -6.52
C LEU A 135 -2.19 26.93 -7.59
N LEU A 136 -1.10 26.45 -8.20
CA LEU A 136 -0.34 27.18 -9.22
C LEU A 136 -0.93 27.04 -10.63
N GLY A 137 -1.96 26.22 -10.81
CA GLY A 137 -2.67 26.08 -12.08
C GLY A 137 -1.86 25.40 -13.18
N PHE A 138 -0.83 24.63 -12.84
CA PHE A 138 -0.10 23.83 -13.81
C PHE A 138 -1.01 22.69 -14.30
N GLU A 139 -1.19 22.57 -15.62
CA GLU A 139 -1.99 21.49 -16.19
C GLU A 139 -1.42 20.13 -15.78
N SER A 140 -2.24 19.34 -15.10
CA SER A 140 -1.90 17.97 -14.74
C SER A 140 -1.73 17.13 -16.01
N VAL A 141 -0.57 16.51 -16.18
CA VAL A 141 -0.31 15.61 -17.31
C VAL A 141 -1.35 14.48 -17.31
N PRO A 142 -2.15 14.29 -18.39
CA PRO A 142 -3.29 13.38 -18.38
C PRO A 142 -2.91 11.90 -18.35
N VAL A 143 -1.66 11.57 -18.68
CA VAL A 143 -1.16 10.19 -18.75
C VAL A 143 0.22 10.12 -18.12
N ILE A 144 0.31 9.40 -17.00
CA ILE A 144 1.60 9.06 -16.40
C ILE A 144 2.33 8.09 -17.34
N ARG A 145 3.49 8.49 -17.85
CA ARG A 145 4.41 7.61 -18.58
C ARG A 145 5.64 7.37 -17.72
N PRO A 146 5.66 6.30 -16.89
CA PRO A 146 6.82 6.02 -16.06
C PRO A 146 8.01 5.68 -16.97
N SER A 147 9.18 6.25 -16.65
CA SER A 147 10.42 5.78 -17.26
C SER A 147 10.68 4.34 -16.82
N SER A 148 10.97 3.46 -17.78
CA SER A 148 11.26 2.05 -17.53
C SER A 148 12.75 1.78 -17.27
N SER A 149 13.55 2.84 -17.05
CA SER A 149 14.98 2.69 -16.84
C SER A 149 15.24 2.13 -15.44
N PRO A 150 16.04 1.07 -15.28
CA PRO A 150 16.32 0.49 -13.96
C PRO A 150 17.04 1.48 -13.02
N ILE A 151 17.76 2.46 -13.59
CA ILE A 151 18.42 3.56 -12.88
C ILE A 151 17.41 4.45 -12.15
N ASP A 152 16.20 4.56 -12.70
CA ASP A 152 15.18 5.41 -12.10
C ASP A 152 14.58 4.78 -10.86
N VAL A 153 14.63 3.45 -10.69
CA VAL A 153 14.09 2.73 -9.53
C VAL A 153 15.02 2.93 -8.33
N GLN A 154 14.48 3.49 -7.25
CA GLN A 154 15.22 3.71 -6.01
C GLN A 154 14.75 2.75 -4.94
N PHE A 155 15.65 2.36 -4.05
CA PHE A 155 15.28 1.55 -2.90
C PHE A 155 14.37 2.36 -1.96
N TRP A 156 13.24 1.79 -1.55
CA TRP A 156 12.29 2.45 -0.65
C TRP A 156 12.73 2.31 0.82
N ASP A 157 13.83 2.97 1.13
CA ASP A 157 14.46 3.01 2.45
C ASP A 157 13.47 3.37 3.58
N GLU A 158 12.59 4.35 3.38
CA GLU A 158 11.57 4.75 4.36
C GLU A 158 10.61 3.61 4.76
N CYS A 159 10.33 2.66 3.86
CA CYS A 159 9.49 1.51 4.17
C CYS A 159 10.32 0.35 4.74
N TYR A 160 11.42 -0.01 4.08
CA TYR A 160 12.20 -1.21 4.40
C TYR A 160 13.16 -1.04 5.59
N LEU A 161 13.75 0.15 5.77
CA LEU A 161 14.73 0.42 6.84
C LEU A 161 14.11 1.07 8.08
N ARG A 162 12.79 1.27 8.11
CA ARG A 162 12.08 1.92 9.23
C ARG A 162 12.38 1.31 10.60
N TRP A 163 12.62 0.00 10.66
CA TRP A 163 12.89 -0.73 11.90
C TRP A 163 14.38 -0.85 12.23
N VAL A 164 15.27 -0.38 11.34
CA VAL A 164 16.72 -0.40 11.53
C VAL A 164 17.12 0.88 12.24
N GLN A 165 17.97 0.77 13.27
CA GLN A 165 18.48 1.93 13.97
C GLN A 165 19.32 2.80 13.01
N PRO A 166 19.21 4.14 13.03
CA PRO A 166 19.96 5.02 12.13
C PRO A 166 21.48 4.77 12.16
N ALA A 167 22.02 4.41 13.34
CA ALA A 167 23.43 4.09 13.52
C ALA A 167 23.89 2.85 12.73
N SER A 168 22.98 1.91 12.43
CA SER A 168 23.28 0.73 11.62
C SER A 168 23.15 0.99 10.12
N ILE A 169 22.37 2.00 9.70
CA ILE A 169 22.13 2.30 8.27
C ILE A 169 23.38 2.87 7.61
N ALA A 170 24.14 3.71 8.32
CA ALA A 170 25.39 4.30 7.83
C ALA A 170 26.53 3.29 7.58
N VAL A 171 26.36 2.03 7.98
CA VAL A 171 27.34 0.95 7.79
C VAL A 171 26.97 0.07 6.58
N ILE A 172 25.76 0.22 6.02
CA ILE A 172 25.20 -0.66 5.00
C ILE A 172 25.30 -0.06 3.59
N PHE A 173 25.61 1.25 3.47
CA PHE A 173 25.89 1.96 2.21
C PHE A 173 27.28 2.59 2.25
#